data_AF-A0A7V5L312-F1
#
_entry.id   AF-A0A7V5L312-F1
#
_cell.length_a   1.000
_cell.length_b   1.000
_cell.length_c   1.000
_cell.angle_alpha   90.00
_cell.angle_beta   90.00
_cell.angle_gamma   90.00
#
_symmetry.space_group_name_H-M   'P 1'
#
loop_
_entity.id
_entity.type
_entity.pdbx_description
1 polymer ?
#
loop_
_entity_poly.entity_id
_entity_poly.type
_entity_poly.pdbx_seq_one_letter_code
_entity_poly.pdbx_strand_id
1 'polypeptide(L)'
;MPSNLKKICDLINNKENIENEKDFKLASATLICDVVHNVINAKDDRRNEYCQLFQDRLNIPKDELEKIRDKISTDEKNIDEKIEYIKKELHNDPYQIMEFLKILNRFIILDGCNEKSYKEFEIIRDKFISDFY
;
A
#
# COMPACT_ATOMS: atom_id res chain seq x y z
N MET A 1 16.30 8.29 8.20
CA MET A 1 15.01 8.05 7.54
C MET A 1 14.48 6.59 7.48
N PRO A 2 15.12 5.50 7.98
CA PRO A 2 14.52 4.16 7.85
C PRO A 2 13.44 3.78 8.90
N SER A 3 13.27 4.53 9.99
CA SER A 3 12.50 4.05 11.16
C SER A 3 10.99 4.05 10.97
N ASN A 4 10.45 4.98 10.16
CA ASN A 4 9.02 5.19 10.09
C ASN A 4 8.37 4.31 9.02
N LEU A 5 9.03 4.09 7.89
CA LEU A 5 8.62 3.09 6.88
C LEU A 5 8.62 1.67 7.46
N LYS A 6 9.61 1.33 8.30
CA LYS A 6 9.67 0.04 9.01
C LYS A 6 8.45 -0.18 9.91
N LYS A 7 8.09 0.81 10.73
CA LYS A 7 6.89 0.76 11.59
C LYS A 7 5.62 0.51 10.79
N ILE A 8 5.55 0.97 9.54
CA ILE A 8 4.36 0.79 8.73
C ILE A 8 4.25 -0.65 8.21
N CYS A 9 5.34 -1.25 7.75
CA CYS A 9 5.33 -2.66 7.37
C CYS A 9 5.04 -3.57 8.58
N ASP A 10 5.51 -3.20 9.77
CA ASP A 10 5.19 -3.93 11.01
C ASP A 10 3.67 -3.88 11.31
N LEU A 11 2.99 -2.77 11.02
CA LEU A 11 1.53 -2.68 11.17
C LEU A 11 0.76 -3.57 10.18
N ILE A 12 1.30 -3.80 8.98
CA ILE A 12 0.72 -4.74 8.00
C ILE A 12 0.96 -6.18 8.46
N ASN A 13 2.16 -6.50 8.99
CA ASN A 13 2.48 -7.82 9.51
C ASN A 13 1.69 -8.21 10.76
N ASN A 14 1.35 -7.24 11.61
CA ASN A 14 0.67 -7.50 12.88
C ASN A 14 -0.86 -7.56 12.76
N LYS A 15 -1.41 -7.65 11.54
CA LYS A 15 -2.84 -7.86 11.34
C LYS A 15 -3.19 -9.32 11.64
N GLU A 16 -3.93 -9.54 12.70
CA GLU A 16 -4.43 -10.86 13.10
C GLU A 16 -5.68 -11.24 12.27
N ASN A 17 -5.91 -12.55 12.06
CA ASN A 17 -7.07 -13.11 11.37
C ASN A 17 -7.16 -12.82 9.85
N ILE A 18 -6.01 -12.68 9.18
CA ILE A 18 -5.92 -12.63 7.72
C ILE A 18 -5.86 -14.07 7.18
N GLU A 19 -6.80 -14.46 6.32
CA GLU A 19 -6.86 -15.83 5.77
C GLU A 19 -5.71 -16.06 4.77
N ASN A 20 -5.40 -15.05 3.96
CA ASN A 20 -4.34 -15.12 2.97
C ASN A 20 -3.34 -13.96 3.15
N GLU A 21 -2.48 -14.14 4.16
CA GLU A 21 -1.49 -13.16 4.60
C GLU A 21 -0.55 -12.70 3.48
N LYS A 22 -0.14 -13.62 2.59
CA LYS A 22 0.79 -13.30 1.48
C LYS A 22 0.13 -12.34 0.49
N ASP A 23 -1.08 -12.65 0.05
CA ASP A 23 -1.76 -11.87 -0.98
C ASP A 23 -2.28 -10.55 -0.40
N PHE A 24 -2.64 -10.50 0.89
CA PHE A 24 -2.93 -9.26 1.60
C PHE A 24 -1.73 -8.31 1.62
N LYS A 25 -0.55 -8.83 1.96
CA LYS A 25 0.70 -8.05 1.97
C LYS A 25 1.05 -7.55 0.58
N LEU A 26 0.86 -8.39 -0.44
CA LEU A 26 1.11 -8.03 -1.83
C LEU A 26 0.15 -6.95 -2.33
N ALA A 27 -1.15 -7.08 -2.04
CA ALA A 27 -2.17 -6.08 -2.36
C ALA A 27 -1.89 -4.75 -1.64
N SER A 28 -1.49 -4.81 -0.36
CA SER A 28 -1.12 -3.62 0.41
C SER A 28 0.11 -2.92 -0.18
N ALA A 29 1.17 -3.68 -0.50
CA ALA A 29 2.40 -3.14 -1.06
C ALA A 29 2.20 -2.53 -2.46
N THR A 30 1.42 -3.19 -3.31
CA THR A 30 1.04 -2.66 -4.64
C THR A 30 0.23 -1.38 -4.52
N LEU A 31 -0.75 -1.33 -3.61
CA LEU A 31 -1.55 -0.13 -3.40
C LEU A 31 -0.72 1.05 -2.86
N ILE A 32 0.25 0.79 -1.97
CA ILE A 32 1.20 1.82 -1.51
C ILE A 32 1.99 2.37 -2.70
N CYS A 33 2.51 1.48 -3.56
CA CYS A 33 3.21 1.88 -4.78
C CYS A 33 2.32 2.72 -5.70
N ASP A 34 1.03 2.40 -5.83
CA ASP A 34 0.08 3.18 -6.64
C ASP A 34 -0.12 4.59 -6.07
N VAL A 35 -0.20 4.76 -4.75
CA VAL A 35 -0.33 6.07 -4.09
C VAL A 35 0.93 6.93 -4.29
N VAL A 36 2.10 6.31 -4.13
CA VAL A 36 3.40 7.02 -4.14
C VAL A 36 4.15 6.90 -5.46
N HIS A 37 3.52 6.42 -6.54
CA HIS A 37 4.17 6.19 -7.84
C HIS A 37 4.87 7.44 -8.38
N ASN A 38 4.27 8.62 -8.16
CA ASN A 38 4.83 9.92 -8.54
C ASN A 38 6.15 10.26 -7.82
N VAL A 39 6.35 9.70 -6.62
CA VAL A 39 7.57 9.88 -5.82
C VAL A 39 8.57 8.76 -6.10
N ILE A 40 8.09 7.53 -6.24
CA ILE A 40 8.90 6.36 -6.62
C ILE A 40 9.53 6.55 -8.00
N ASN A 41 8.75 6.99 -9.00
CA ASN A 41 9.23 7.16 -10.37
C ASN A 41 10.07 8.44 -10.57
N ALA A 42 10.08 9.35 -9.60
CA ALA A 42 10.90 10.55 -9.67
C ALA A 42 12.39 10.27 -9.39
N LYS A 43 12.72 9.16 -8.72
CA LYS A 43 14.11 8.76 -8.39
C LYS A 43 14.24 7.24 -8.32
N ASP A 44 15.08 6.65 -9.16
CA ASP A 44 15.35 5.20 -9.16
C ASP A 44 15.77 4.66 -7.79
N ASP A 45 16.48 5.45 -6.99
CA ASP A 45 16.91 5.08 -5.63
C ASP A 45 15.71 4.81 -4.69
N ARG A 46 14.64 5.61 -4.79
CA ARG A 46 13.43 5.43 -3.96
C ARG A 46 12.75 4.10 -4.28
N ARG A 47 12.71 3.72 -5.56
CA ARG A 47 12.08 2.48 -6.01
C ARG A 47 12.76 1.25 -5.40
N ASN A 48 14.09 1.26 -5.34
CA ASN A 48 14.87 0.21 -4.70
C ASN A 48 14.65 0.18 -3.18
N GLU A 49 14.56 1.34 -2.53
CA GLU A 49 14.27 1.43 -1.09
C GLU A 49 12.91 0.80 -0.72
N TYR A 50 11.86 1.05 -1.50
CA TYR A 50 10.55 0.44 -1.28
C TYR A 50 10.55 -1.07 -1.53
N CYS A 51 11.19 -1.53 -2.61
CA CYS A 51 11.31 -2.96 -2.89
C CYS A 51 12.06 -3.68 -1.75
N GLN A 52 13.17 -3.11 -1.29
CA GLN A 52 13.94 -3.67 -0.19
C GLN A 52 13.16 -3.66 1.13
N LEU A 53 12.43 -2.59 1.42
CA LEU A 53 11.55 -2.51 2.58
C LEU A 53 10.47 -3.61 2.57
N PHE A 54 9.79 -3.80 1.43
CA PHE A 54 8.76 -4.81 1.29
C PHE A 54 9.32 -6.24 1.35
N GLN A 55 10.51 -6.46 0.79
CA GLN A 55 11.21 -7.74 0.91
C GLN A 55 11.57 -8.05 2.37
N ASP A 56 12.22 -7.09 3.05
CA ASP A 56 12.78 -7.26 4.39
C ASP A 56 11.72 -7.30 5.50
N ARG A 57 10.53 -6.78 5.24
CA ARG A 57 9.48 -6.63 6.27
C ARG A 57 8.21 -7.36 5.91
N LEU A 58 7.71 -7.26 4.70
CA LEU A 58 6.49 -7.98 4.31
C LEU A 58 6.78 -9.42 3.84
N ASN A 59 8.06 -9.81 3.82
CA ASN A 59 8.52 -11.12 3.36
C ASN A 59 8.01 -11.44 1.94
N ILE A 60 7.89 -10.41 1.09
CA ILE A 60 7.42 -10.55 -0.29
C ILE A 60 8.60 -11.02 -1.14
N PRO A 61 8.46 -12.14 -1.88
CA PRO A 61 9.50 -12.64 -2.76
C PRO A 61 9.91 -11.61 -3.82
N LYS A 62 11.20 -11.62 -4.18
CA LYS A 62 11.77 -10.67 -5.15
C LYS A 62 11.07 -10.74 -6.52
N ASP A 63 10.70 -11.92 -6.98
CA ASP A 63 9.98 -12.13 -8.24
C ASP A 63 8.58 -11.52 -8.20
N GLU A 64 7.88 -11.57 -7.07
CA GLU A 64 6.61 -10.87 -6.89
C GLU A 64 6.82 -9.35 -6.87
N LEU A 65 7.87 -8.85 -6.19
CA LEU A 65 8.22 -7.43 -6.21
C LEU A 65 8.60 -6.92 -7.61
N GLU A 66 9.25 -7.73 -8.43
CA GLU A 66 9.53 -7.40 -9.83
C GLU A 66 8.24 -7.31 -10.65
N LYS A 67 7.23 -8.14 -10.39
CA LYS A 67 5.90 -7.99 -10.99
C LYS A 67 5.21 -6.72 -10.51
N ILE A 68 5.32 -6.35 -9.23
CA ILE A 68 4.80 -5.08 -8.71
C ILE A 68 5.47 -3.91 -9.45
N ARG A 69 6.80 -3.96 -9.54
CA ARG A 69 7.62 -2.95 -10.22
C ARG A 69 7.12 -2.73 -11.64
N ASP A 70 6.86 -3.80 -12.38
CA ASP A 70 6.46 -3.74 -13.78
C ASP A 70 4.95 -3.42 -13.94
N LYS A 71 4.15 -3.64 -12.89
CA LYS A 71 2.71 -3.31 -12.78
C LYS A 71 2.39 -1.93 -12.21
N ILE A 72 3.37 -1.08 -11.84
CA ILE A 72 3.16 0.36 -11.57
C ILE A 72 2.85 1.10 -12.90
N SER A 73 1.94 0.52 -13.68
CA SER A 73 1.22 1.09 -14.80
C SER A 73 -0.17 1.34 -14.26
N THR A 74 -0.57 2.60 -14.24
CA THR A 74 -1.75 3.18 -13.58
C THR A 74 -3.08 2.72 -14.20
N ASP A 75 -3.34 1.42 -14.22
CA ASP A 75 -4.61 0.88 -14.70
C ASP A 75 -5.62 0.93 -13.55
N GLU A 76 -6.60 1.84 -13.62
CA GLU A 76 -7.59 2.09 -12.56
C GLU A 76 -8.35 0.81 -12.15
N LYS A 77 -8.57 -0.11 -13.10
CA LYS A 77 -9.20 -1.40 -12.86
C LYS A 77 -8.45 -2.25 -11.84
N ASN A 78 -7.12 -2.14 -11.84
CA ASN A 78 -6.23 -2.87 -10.93
C ASN A 78 -6.25 -2.24 -9.52
N ILE A 79 -6.66 -0.98 -9.37
CA ILE A 79 -6.80 -0.34 -8.05
C ILE A 79 -8.07 -0.83 -7.35
N ASP A 80 -9.20 -0.88 -8.06
CA ASP A 80 -10.47 -1.32 -7.48
C ASP A 80 -10.41 -2.77 -7.00
N GLU A 81 -9.82 -3.67 -7.79
CA GLU A 81 -9.60 -5.07 -7.40
C GLU A 81 -8.75 -5.21 -6.12
N LYS A 82 -7.69 -4.39 -5.97
CA LYS A 82 -6.87 -4.37 -4.76
C LYS A 82 -7.65 -3.88 -3.55
N ILE A 83 -8.45 -2.83 -3.72
CA ILE A 83 -9.28 -2.27 -2.65
C ILE A 83 -10.27 -3.31 -2.16
N GLU A 84 -11.01 -3.94 -3.07
CA GLU A 84 -11.99 -4.99 -2.72
C GLU A 84 -11.33 -6.18 -2.04
N TYR A 85 -10.16 -6.60 -2.52
CA TYR A 85 -9.38 -7.65 -1.88
C TYR A 85 -8.99 -7.27 -0.44
N ILE A 86 -8.42 -6.08 -0.24
CA ILE A 86 -8.01 -5.59 1.09
C ILE A 86 -9.23 -5.46 2.01
N LYS A 87 -10.34 -4.90 1.54
CA LYS A 87 -11.59 -4.80 2.32
C LYS A 87 -12.06 -6.18 2.77
N LYS A 88 -12.06 -7.16 1.87
CA LYS A 88 -12.45 -8.54 2.19
C LYS A 88 -11.56 -9.16 3.27
N GLU A 89 -10.24 -9.05 3.15
CA GLU A 89 -9.30 -9.57 4.17
C GLU A 89 -9.41 -8.83 5.51
N LEU A 90 -9.83 -7.56 5.48
CA LEU A 90 -10.17 -6.79 6.67
C LEU A 90 -11.62 -7.03 7.14
N HIS A 91 -12.28 -8.06 6.61
CA HIS A 91 -13.65 -8.47 6.94
C HIS A 91 -14.71 -7.37 6.76
N ASN A 92 -14.44 -6.41 5.87
CA ASN A 92 -15.22 -5.17 5.72
C ASN A 92 -15.42 -4.40 7.03
N ASP A 93 -14.54 -4.60 8.02
CA ASP A 93 -14.66 -3.96 9.32
C ASP A 93 -14.22 -2.47 9.18
N PRO A 94 -15.10 -1.50 9.50
CA PRO A 94 -14.80 -0.08 9.34
C PRO A 94 -13.58 0.37 10.15
N TYR A 95 -13.36 -0.22 11.33
CA TYR A 95 -12.23 0.12 12.18
C TYR A 95 -10.92 -0.39 11.59
N GLN A 96 -10.88 -1.64 11.13
CA GLN A 96 -9.73 -2.25 10.47
C GLN A 96 -9.35 -1.51 9.18
N ILE A 97 -10.36 -1.10 8.40
CA ILE A 97 -10.19 -0.30 7.18
C ILE A 97 -9.64 1.09 7.52
N MET A 98 -10.16 1.75 8.56
CA MET A 98 -9.65 3.05 8.97
C MET A 98 -8.20 2.98 9.49
N GLU A 99 -7.84 1.91 10.22
CA GLU A 99 -6.45 1.67 10.62
C GLU A 99 -5.54 1.45 9.40
N PHE A 100 -6.03 0.76 8.37
CA PHE A 100 -5.31 0.60 7.10
C PHE A 100 -5.15 1.93 6.34
N LEU A 101 -6.18 2.76 6.28
CA LEU A 101 -6.08 4.09 5.67
C LEU A 101 -5.10 5.01 6.43
N LYS A 102 -5.03 4.91 7.76
CA LYS A 102 -4.01 5.62 8.56
C LYS A 102 -2.59 5.16 8.21
N ILE A 103 -2.41 3.87 7.93
CA ILE A 103 -1.14 3.30 7.44
C ILE A 103 -0.75 3.92 6.10
N LEU A 104 -1.67 3.95 5.13
CA LEU A 104 -1.44 4.57 3.82
C LEU A 104 -1.12 6.07 3.95
N ASN A 105 -1.91 6.82 4.73
CA ASN A 105 -1.69 8.24 4.93
C ASN A 105 -0.31 8.53 5.53
N ARG A 106 0.14 7.68 6.46
CA ARG A 106 1.48 7.81 7.06
C ARG A 106 2.60 7.60 6.03
N PHE A 107 2.46 6.68 5.08
CA PHE A 107 3.45 6.54 3.99
C PHE A 107 3.63 7.85 3.24
N ILE A 108 2.53 8.52 2.89
CA ILE A 108 2.54 9.78 2.12
C ILE A 108 3.25 10.89 2.89
N ILE A 109 2.91 11.05 4.16
CA ILE A 109 3.47 12.10 5.03
C ILE A 109 4.97 11.88 5.26
N LEU A 110 5.37 10.63 5.52
CA LEU A 110 6.74 10.29 5.89
C LEU A 110 7.70 10.31 4.71
N ASP A 111 7.21 10.02 3.51
CA ASP A 111 8.02 9.98 2.30
C ASP A 111 8.20 11.37 1.65
N GLY A 112 7.56 12.41 2.23
CA GLY A 112 7.61 13.78 1.72
C GLY A 112 6.89 13.92 0.39
N CYS A 113 5.79 13.17 0.21
CA CYS A 113 5.02 13.15 -1.01
C CYS A 113 4.42 14.52 -1.35
N ASN A 114 4.28 14.80 -2.64
CA ASN A 114 3.73 16.06 -3.14
C ASN A 114 2.19 16.03 -3.19
N GLU A 115 1.58 17.17 -3.53
CA GLU A 115 0.12 17.34 -3.63
C GLU A 115 -0.55 16.28 -4.53
N LYS A 116 0.15 15.80 -5.58
CA LYS A 116 -0.41 14.77 -6.48
C LYS A 116 -0.60 13.43 -5.78
N SER A 117 0.42 12.96 -5.05
CA SER A 117 0.30 11.73 -4.25
C SER A 117 -0.76 11.84 -3.15
N TYR A 118 -0.97 13.05 -2.61
CA TYR A 118 -2.08 13.27 -1.67
C TYR A 118 -3.44 13.13 -2.37
N LYS A 119 -3.62 13.69 -3.58
CA LYS A 119 -4.85 13.52 -4.37
C LYS A 119 -5.13 12.06 -4.73
N GLU A 120 -4.10 11.31 -5.13
CA GLU A 120 -4.23 9.86 -5.39
C GLU A 120 -4.72 9.10 -4.16
N PHE A 121 -4.18 9.45 -2.98
CA PHE A 121 -4.65 8.89 -1.73
C PHE A 121 -6.08 9.27 -1.40
N GLU A 122 -6.51 10.50 -1.65
CA GLU A 122 -7.91 10.89 -1.43
C GLU A 122 -8.86 10.07 -2.30
N ILE A 123 -8.51 9.84 -3.57
CA ILE A 123 -9.29 8.97 -4.47
C ILE A 123 -9.36 7.54 -3.90
N ILE A 124 -8.24 6.98 -3.46
CA ILE A 124 -8.21 5.62 -2.88
C ILE A 124 -8.98 5.56 -1.55
N ARG A 125 -8.82 6.56 -0.69
CA ARG A 125 -9.56 6.69 0.58
C ARG A 125 -11.05 6.70 0.33
N ASP A 126 -11.51 7.52 -0.61
CA ASP A 126 -12.93 7.68 -0.92
C ASP A 126 -13.53 6.36 -1.45
N LYS A 127 -12.76 5.59 -2.23
CA LYS A 127 -13.13 4.23 -2.66
C LYS A 127 -13.17 3.20 -1.51
N PHE A 128 -12.30 3.34 -0.50
CA PHE A 128 -12.38 2.48 0.68
C PHE A 128 -13.62 2.74 1.53
N ILE A 129 -14.08 3.99 1.57
CA ILE A 129 -15.17 4.41 2.45
C ILE A 129 -16.53 4.55 1.74
N SER A 130 -16.58 4.33 0.43
CA SER A 130 -17.79 4.46 -0.38
C SER A 130 -18.96 3.62 0.15
N ASP A 131 -18.66 2.49 0.80
CA ASP A 131 -19.67 1.52 1.24
C ASP A 131 -20.19 1.84 2.65
N PHE A 132 -19.65 2.85 3.33
CA PHE A 132 -20.08 3.29 4.66
C PHE A 132 -21.10 4.44 4.62
N TYR A 133 -21.39 4.98 3.43
CA TYR A 133 -22.29 6.12 3.20
C TYR A 133 -23.41 5.72 2.23
#